data_AF-A0A9W6GM32-F1
#
_entry.id   AF-A0A9W6GM32-F1
#
_cell.length_a   1.000
_cell.length_b   1.000
_cell.length_c   1.000
_cell.angle_alpha   90.00
_cell.angle_beta   90.00
_cell.angle_gamma   90.00
#
_symmetry.space_group_name_H-M   'P 1'
#
loop_
_entity.id
_entity.type
_entity.pdbx_description
1 polymer ?
#
loop_
_entity_poly.entity_id
_entity_poly.type
_entity_poly.pdbx_seq_one_letter_code
_entity_poly.pdbx_strand_id
1 'polypeptide(L)'
;MKSARSQKNNVFSFKHRLADGEIKDVQVFSGPITYEDKGCLFSVIHDVTDREKAYKQIEHQAYYDSLTALPNRERFSKTLKNLTTSPGRVSSGFALLHIDLDHFKDINDNFGHDIGDLLLIKAAERLQRIADLNSTIYRLEGDEFAVILKIGWRYPPSVIKF
;
A
#
# COMPACT_ATOMS: atom_id res chain seq x y z
N MET A 1 15.39 -30.93 -4.69
CA MET A 1 14.87 -31.78 -5.78
C MET A 1 13.73 -32.73 -5.35
N LYS A 2 12.76 -32.31 -4.50
CA LYS A 2 11.59 -33.17 -4.16
C LYS A 2 10.30 -32.36 -3.86
N SER A 3 9.98 -31.37 -4.68
CA SER A 3 8.75 -30.59 -4.49
C SER A 3 8.21 -29.95 -5.77
N ALA A 4 8.20 -30.71 -6.88
CA ALA A 4 7.60 -30.28 -8.15
C ALA A 4 6.59 -31.30 -8.71
N ARG A 5 6.01 -32.13 -7.84
CA ARG A 5 5.14 -33.25 -8.25
C ARG A 5 3.66 -33.11 -7.86
N SER A 6 3.21 -31.93 -7.44
CA SER A 6 1.79 -31.69 -7.17
C SER A 6 1.39 -30.30 -7.68
N GLN A 7 0.24 -30.26 -8.33
CA GLN A 7 -0.22 -29.25 -9.29
C GLN A 7 -0.49 -27.85 -8.71
N LYS A 8 -0.49 -26.88 -9.64
CA LYS A 8 -0.94 -25.47 -9.59
C LYS A 8 0.08 -24.47 -9.05
N ASN A 9 0.85 -23.91 -9.99
CA ASN A 9 1.76 -22.75 -9.92
C ASN A 9 3.26 -23.09 -9.86
N ASN A 10 3.83 -23.50 -10.99
CA ASN A 10 5.29 -23.51 -11.21
C ASN A 10 5.83 -22.10 -11.56
N VAL A 11 5.12 -21.04 -11.16
CA VAL A 11 5.49 -19.65 -11.48
C VAL A 11 6.12 -19.05 -10.24
N PHE A 12 7.39 -18.71 -10.35
CA PHE A 12 8.14 -18.05 -9.29
C PHE A 12 8.54 -16.66 -9.77
N SER A 13 8.30 -15.65 -8.93
CA SER A 13 8.71 -14.28 -9.23
C SER A 13 10.04 -13.98 -8.55
N PHE A 14 11.02 -13.52 -9.33
CA PHE A 14 12.36 -13.21 -8.86
C PHE A 14 12.82 -11.85 -9.39
N LYS A 15 13.80 -11.26 -8.70
CA LYS A 15 14.60 -10.17 -9.25
C LYS A 15 15.88 -10.75 -9.83
N HIS A 16 16.03 -10.68 -11.14
CA HIS A 16 17.25 -11.10 -11.83
C HIS A 16 18.16 -9.90 -12.06
N ARG A 17 19.45 -10.09 -11.86
CA ARG A 17 20.48 -9.10 -12.21
C ARG A 17 21.13 -9.52 -13.52
N LEU A 18 21.06 -8.68 -14.53
CA LEU A 18 21.72 -8.88 -15.82
C LEU A 18 23.23 -8.64 -15.71
N ALA A 19 23.99 -9.03 -16.75
CA ALA A 19 25.45 -8.91 -16.77
C ALA A 19 25.94 -7.45 -16.70
N ASP A 20 25.13 -6.51 -17.19
CA ASP A 20 25.36 -5.07 -17.10
C ASP A 20 24.96 -4.45 -15.75
N GLY A 21 24.38 -5.26 -14.85
CA GLY A 21 23.92 -4.85 -13.52
C GLY A 21 22.45 -4.42 -13.43
N GLU A 22 21.72 -4.32 -14.55
CA GLU A 22 20.29 -3.99 -14.54
C GLU A 22 19.50 -5.05 -13.77
N ILE A 23 18.47 -4.63 -13.02
CA ILE A 23 17.57 -5.53 -12.31
C ILE A 23 16.25 -5.64 -13.07
N LYS A 24 15.87 -6.86 -13.43
CA LYS A 24 14.57 -7.20 -14.02
C LYS A 24 13.71 -7.97 -13.03
N ASP A 25 12.43 -7.58 -12.93
CA ASP A 25 11.41 -8.42 -12.31
C ASP A 25 11.01 -9.50 -13.32
N VAL A 26 11.21 -10.77 -12.98
CA VAL A 26 10.97 -11.90 -13.89
C VAL A 26 10.02 -12.93 -13.29
N GLN A 27 9.24 -13.57 -14.16
CA GLN A 27 8.47 -14.78 -13.84
C GLN A 27 9.14 -15.99 -14.46
N VAL A 28 9.52 -16.94 -13.61
CA VAL A 28 10.21 -18.16 -14.02
C VAL A 28 9.24 -19.33 -13.94
N PHE A 29 9.08 -20.01 -15.06
CA PHE A 29 8.29 -21.23 -15.22
C PHE A 29 9.25 -22.38 -15.44
N SER A 30 9.36 -23.29 -14.47
CA SER A 30 10.26 -24.44 -14.57
C SER A 30 9.50 -25.77 -14.54
N GLY A 31 9.88 -26.68 -15.42
CA GLY A 31 9.31 -28.03 -15.50
C GLY A 31 10.36 -29.06 -15.91
N PRO A 32 10.29 -30.30 -15.39
CA PRO A 32 11.18 -31.36 -15.82
C PRO A 32 10.86 -31.76 -17.27
N ILE A 33 11.89 -31.98 -18.08
CA ILE A 33 11.80 -32.57 -19.43
C ILE A 33 12.80 -33.71 -19.55
N THR A 34 12.54 -34.62 -20.48
CA THR A 34 13.56 -35.60 -20.91
C THR A 34 14.14 -35.11 -22.22
N TYR A 35 15.46 -34.96 -22.27
CA TYR A 35 16.21 -34.61 -23.48
C TYR A 35 17.36 -35.61 -23.63
N GLU A 36 17.39 -36.34 -24.75
CA GLU A 36 18.38 -37.39 -25.02
C GLU A 36 18.52 -38.39 -23.84
N ASP A 37 17.40 -38.93 -23.36
CA ASP A 37 17.29 -39.85 -22.21
C ASP A 37 17.85 -39.31 -20.86
N LYS A 38 18.21 -38.03 -20.80
CA LYS A 38 18.61 -37.34 -19.56
C LYS A 38 17.47 -36.47 -19.04
N GLY A 39 17.26 -36.54 -17.72
CA GLY A 39 16.34 -35.65 -17.02
C GLY A 39 16.94 -34.25 -16.93
N CYS A 40 16.28 -33.28 -17.56
CA CYS A 40 16.68 -31.87 -17.57
C CYS A 40 15.58 -31.00 -16.96
N LEU A 41 15.94 -29.79 -16.54
CA LEU A 41 14.97 -28.77 -16.15
C LEU A 41 14.83 -27.76 -17.28
N PHE A 42 13.65 -27.70 -17.88
CA PHE A 42 13.30 -26.64 -18.82
C PHE A 42 12.76 -25.45 -18.05
N SER A 43 13.31 -24.26 -18.27
CA SER A 43 12.87 -23.04 -17.61
C SER A 43 12.60 -21.94 -18.63
N VAL A 44 11.43 -21.31 -18.55
CA VAL A 44 11.08 -20.12 -19.31
C VAL A 44 11.10 -18.93 -18.36
N ILE A 45 11.84 -17.89 -18.72
CA ILE A 45 11.99 -16.66 -17.93
C ILE A 45 11.32 -15.55 -18.71
N HIS A 46 10.23 -15.00 -18.17
CA HIS A 46 9.55 -13.84 -18.74
C HIS A 46 9.95 -12.59 -17.96
N ASP A 47 10.51 -11.60 -18.65
CA ASP A 47 10.65 -10.25 -18.10
C ASP A 47 9.26 -9.62 -17.96
N VAL A 48 8.90 -9.27 -16.74
CA VAL A 48 7.62 -8.62 -16.39
C VAL A 48 7.84 -7.23 -15.83
N THR A 49 9.05 -6.68 -15.93
CA THR A 49 9.44 -5.40 -15.31
C THR A 49 8.50 -4.26 -15.68
N ASP A 50 8.23 -4.06 -16.97
CA ASP A 50 7.38 -2.96 -17.43
C ASP A 50 5.92 -3.16 -17.03
N ARG A 51 5.46 -4.42 -17.01
CA ARG A 51 4.12 -4.77 -16.55
C ARG A 51 3.97 -4.48 -15.06
N GLU A 52 4.93 -4.88 -14.22
CA GLU A 52 4.91 -4.61 -12.78
C GLU A 52 5.01 -3.11 -12.47
N LYS A 53 5.83 -2.36 -13.23
CA LYS A 53 5.89 -0.89 -13.14
C LYS A 53 4.54 -0.26 -13.49
N ALA A 54 3.91 -0.68 -14.58
CA ALA A 54 2.60 -0.19 -14.98
C ALA A 54 1.53 -0.51 -13.93
N TYR A 55 1.51 -1.73 -13.39
CA TYR A 55 0.60 -2.10 -12.30
C TYR A 55 0.79 -1.23 -11.05
N LYS A 56 2.03 -0.99 -10.62
CA LYS A 56 2.32 -0.11 -9.48
C LYS A 56 1.87 1.33 -9.76
N GLN A 57 2.04 1.81 -10.98
CA GLN A 57 1.59 3.14 -11.37
C GLN A 57 0.06 3.25 -11.31
N ILE A 58 -0.65 2.25 -11.84
CA ILE A 58 -2.11 2.16 -11.78
C ILE A 58 -2.57 2.09 -10.32
N GLU A 59 -1.93 1.26 -9.49
CA GLU A 59 -2.23 1.16 -8.06
C GLU A 59 -2.02 2.49 -7.34
N HIS A 60 -0.92 3.19 -7.66
CA HIS A 60 -0.63 4.48 -7.09
C HIS A 60 -1.71 5.51 -7.47
N GLN A 61 -2.09 5.58 -8.75
CA GLN A 61 -3.15 6.46 -9.23
C GLN A 61 -4.52 6.13 -8.63
N ALA A 62 -4.81 4.85 -8.40
CA ALA A 62 -6.08 4.40 -7.84
C ALA A 62 -6.21 4.75 -6.35
N TYR A 63 -5.10 4.80 -5.61
CA TYR A 63 -5.11 4.79 -4.15
C TYR A 63 -4.39 5.95 -3.45
N TYR A 64 -3.77 6.85 -4.20
CA TYR A 64 -3.06 8.01 -3.66
C TYR A 64 -3.48 9.29 -4.36
N ASP A 65 -3.52 10.36 -3.58
CA ASP A 65 -3.75 11.72 -4.03
C ASP A 65 -2.51 12.26 -4.75
N SER A 66 -2.70 12.83 -5.94
CA SER A 66 -1.58 13.28 -6.79
C SER A 66 -0.86 14.51 -6.25
N LEU A 67 -1.54 15.35 -5.45
CA LEU A 67 -0.98 16.59 -4.93
C LEU A 67 -0.16 16.36 -3.66
N THR A 68 -0.72 15.61 -2.70
CA THR A 68 -0.14 15.43 -1.37
C THR A 68 0.60 14.11 -1.19
N ALA A 69 0.48 13.19 -2.15
CA ALA A 69 0.95 11.80 -2.07
C ALA A 69 0.36 11.01 -0.89
N LEU A 70 -0.68 11.52 -0.23
CA LEU A 70 -1.41 10.79 0.80
C LEU A 70 -2.30 9.71 0.18
N PRO A 71 -2.60 8.62 0.89
CA PRO A 71 -3.74 7.77 0.61
C PRO A 71 -5.01 8.59 0.30
N ASN A 72 -5.69 8.26 -0.80
CA ASN A 72 -6.91 8.98 -1.20
C ASN A 72 -8.18 8.41 -0.53
N ARG A 73 -9.33 9.01 -0.87
CA ARG A 73 -10.67 8.57 -0.43
C ARG A 73 -10.99 7.09 -0.70
N GLU A 74 -10.53 6.56 -1.83
CA GLU A 74 -10.76 5.15 -2.17
C GLU A 74 -9.99 4.22 -1.22
N ARG A 75 -8.72 4.54 -0.94
CA ARG A 75 -7.92 3.80 0.03
C ARG A 75 -8.44 3.95 1.46
N PHE A 76 -8.96 5.13 1.82
CA PHE A 76 -9.64 5.37 3.09
C PHE A 76 -10.85 4.43 3.25
N SER A 77 -11.76 4.43 2.28
CA SER A 77 -12.99 3.63 2.29
C SER A 77 -12.69 2.14 2.40
N LYS A 78 -11.70 1.65 1.64
CA LYS A 78 -11.23 0.26 1.72
C LYS A 78 -10.64 -0.07 3.09
N THR A 79 -9.85 0.84 3.67
CA THR A 79 -9.27 0.64 5.01
C THR A 79 -10.35 0.57 6.08
N LEU A 80 -11.29 1.51 6.07
CA LEU A 80 -12.38 1.58 7.04
C LEU A 80 -13.27 0.34 6.96
N LYS A 81 -13.63 -0.11 5.75
CA LYS A 81 -14.36 -1.37 5.54
C LYS A 81 -13.64 -2.56 6.15
N ASN A 82 -12.34 -2.70 5.88
CA ASN A 82 -11.56 -3.81 6.44
C ASN A 82 -11.52 -3.79 7.98
N LEU A 83 -11.48 -2.61 8.59
CA LEU A 83 -11.50 -2.45 10.05
C LEU A 83 -12.86 -2.80 10.67
N THR A 84 -13.96 -2.55 9.97
CA THR A 84 -15.32 -2.78 10.47
C THR A 84 -15.85 -4.18 10.16
N THR A 85 -15.37 -4.84 9.10
CA THR A 85 -15.91 -6.14 8.63
C THR A 85 -15.08 -7.36 9.01
N SER A 86 -14.05 -7.25 9.85
CA SER A 86 -13.17 -8.39 10.21
C SER A 86 -13.73 -9.22 11.38
N PRO A 87 -14.42 -10.36 11.14
CA PRO A 87 -15.04 -11.16 12.20
C PRO A 87 -13.96 -12.05 12.83
N GLY A 88 -13.80 -12.03 14.16
CA GLY A 88 -12.97 -12.99 14.88
C GLY A 88 -11.54 -12.56 15.23
N ARG A 89 -11.10 -11.34 14.88
CA ARG A 89 -10.06 -10.67 15.67
C ARG A 89 -10.74 -9.89 16.76
N VAL A 90 -10.23 -9.96 17.99
CA VAL A 90 -10.48 -8.91 18.99
C VAL A 90 -10.14 -7.60 18.27
N SER A 91 -11.15 -6.83 17.88
CA SER A 91 -10.94 -5.60 17.16
C SER A 91 -10.20 -4.68 18.12
N SER A 92 -8.90 -4.52 17.90
CA SER A 92 -8.18 -3.36 18.40
C SER A 92 -9.03 -2.16 17.96
N GLY A 93 -9.60 -1.43 18.92
CA GLY A 93 -10.40 -0.27 18.63
C GLY A 93 -9.64 0.68 17.71
N PHE A 94 -10.35 1.56 17.02
CA PHE A 94 -9.71 2.63 16.27
C PHE A 94 -10.40 3.94 16.57
N ALA A 95 -9.66 5.04 16.48
CA ALA A 95 -10.23 6.37 16.43
C ALA A 95 -10.17 6.87 14.98
N LEU A 96 -11.22 7.59 14.58
CA LEU A 96 -11.30 8.31 13.32
C LEU A 96 -11.35 9.80 13.63
N LEU A 97 -10.39 10.55 13.10
CA LEU A 97 -10.42 12.02 13.08
C LEU A 97 -10.76 12.48 11.67
N HIS A 98 -11.71 13.40 11.57
CA HIS A 98 -11.99 14.15 10.36
C HIS A 98 -11.49 15.59 10.56
N ILE A 99 -10.73 16.12 9.62
CA ILE A 99 -10.06 17.41 9.71
C ILE A 99 -10.39 18.19 8.44
N ASP A 100 -10.95 19.39 8.62
CA ASP A 100 -11.21 20.35 7.55
C ASP A 100 -10.29 21.57 7.76
N LEU A 101 -9.81 22.21 6.69
CA LEU A 101 -8.98 23.41 6.83
C LEU A 101 -9.85 24.66 6.74
N ASP A 102 -10.14 25.26 7.89
CA ASP A 102 -10.92 26.49 7.97
C ASP A 102 -10.40 27.56 6.98
N HIS A 103 -11.33 28.21 6.28
CA HIS A 103 -11.06 29.29 5.33
C HIS A 103 -10.20 28.91 4.12
N PHE A 104 -10.07 27.62 3.78
CA PHE A 104 -9.32 27.20 2.59
C PHE A 104 -9.80 27.86 1.30
N LYS A 105 -11.13 27.99 1.14
CA LYS A 105 -11.72 28.67 -0.01
C LYS A 105 -11.31 30.15 -0.07
N ASP A 106 -11.28 30.84 1.06
CA ASP A 106 -10.85 32.25 1.11
C ASP A 106 -9.39 32.40 0.67
N ILE A 107 -8.53 31.41 0.96
CA ILE A 107 -7.15 31.39 0.46
C ILE A 107 -7.12 31.23 -1.06
N ASN A 108 -7.88 30.29 -1.62
CA ASN A 108 -7.95 30.11 -3.07
C ASN A 108 -8.47 31.35 -3.78
N ASP A 109 -9.53 31.97 -3.25
CA ASP A 109 -10.19 33.11 -3.86
C ASP A 109 -9.31 34.37 -3.83
N ASN A 110 -8.51 34.56 -2.78
CA ASN A 110 -7.64 35.74 -2.63
C ASN A 110 -6.23 35.57 -3.19
N PHE A 111 -5.67 34.36 -3.19
CA PHE A 111 -4.27 34.10 -3.53
C PHE A 111 -4.06 33.08 -4.66
N GLY A 112 -5.14 32.50 -5.18
CA GLY A 112 -5.11 31.53 -6.29
C GLY A 112 -4.89 30.08 -5.84
N HIS A 113 -5.27 29.16 -6.72
CA HIS A 113 -5.22 27.72 -6.46
C HIS A 113 -3.79 27.19 -6.21
N ASP A 114 -2.76 27.76 -6.86
CA ASP A 114 -1.38 27.32 -6.63
C ASP A 114 -0.95 27.52 -5.16
N ILE A 115 -1.44 28.58 -4.50
CA ILE A 115 -1.20 28.85 -3.09
C ILE A 115 -2.03 27.92 -2.19
N GLY A 116 -3.27 27.63 -2.58
CA GLY A 116 -4.07 26.60 -1.92
C GLY A 116 -3.42 25.21 -1.99
N ASP A 117 -2.90 24.84 -3.15
CA ASP A 117 -2.20 23.58 -3.36
C ASP A 117 -0.95 23.48 -2.47
N LEU A 118 -0.17 24.57 -2.38
CA LEU A 118 0.96 24.64 -1.47
C LEU A 118 0.52 24.51 0.00
N LEU A 119 -0.60 25.13 0.38
CA LEU A 119 -1.16 25.01 1.73
C LEU A 119 -1.53 23.56 2.05
N LEU A 120 -2.18 22.86 1.11
CA LEU A 120 -2.56 21.44 1.25
C LEU A 120 -1.33 20.53 1.39
N ILE A 121 -0.30 20.75 0.56
CA ILE A 121 0.98 20.03 0.67
C ILE A 121 1.58 20.24 2.06
N LYS A 122 1.61 21.50 2.55
CA LYS A 122 2.17 21.82 3.87
C LYS A 122 1.31 21.32 5.02
N ALA A 123 0.00 21.23 4.87
CA ALA A 123 -0.89 20.58 5.84
C ALA A 123 -0.59 19.08 5.92
N ALA A 124 -0.51 18.40 4.77
CA ALA A 124 -0.16 16.98 4.69
C ALA A 124 1.19 16.68 5.34
N GLU A 125 2.25 17.45 5.03
CA GLU A 125 3.57 17.32 5.65
C GLU A 125 3.55 17.52 7.17
N ARG A 126 2.70 18.42 7.68
CA ARG A 126 2.55 18.66 9.13
C ARG A 126 1.84 17.49 9.82
N LEU A 127 0.75 17.02 9.23
CA LEU A 127 0.01 15.84 9.73
C LEU A 127 0.92 14.61 9.75
N GLN A 128 1.67 14.35 8.67
CA GLN A 128 2.60 13.22 8.58
C GLN A 128 3.68 13.24 9.65
N ARG A 129 4.15 14.43 10.07
CA ARG A 129 5.17 14.57 11.11
C ARG A 129 4.66 14.22 12.51
N ILE A 130 3.36 14.40 12.77
CA ILE A 130 2.75 14.08 14.07
C ILE A 130 2.14 12.68 14.10
N ALA A 131 1.94 12.05 12.94
CA ALA A 131 1.48 10.69 12.81
C ALA A 131 2.50 9.69 13.37
N ASP A 132 2.03 8.79 14.23
CA ASP A 132 2.81 7.63 14.69
C ASP A 132 2.66 6.44 13.73
N LEU A 133 3.39 5.34 14.00
CA LEU A 133 3.35 4.11 13.20
C LEU A 133 1.99 3.40 13.19
N ASN A 134 1.07 3.77 14.08
CA ASN A 134 -0.28 3.18 14.17
C ASN A 134 -1.34 4.05 13.51
N SER A 135 -0.93 5.19 12.95
CA SER A 135 -1.80 6.16 12.31
C SER A 135 -1.62 6.15 10.79
N THR A 136 -2.72 6.29 10.07
CA THR A 136 -2.69 6.54 8.63
C THR A 136 -3.49 7.80 8.34
N ILE A 137 -2.88 8.74 7.61
CA ILE A 137 -3.51 9.96 7.15
C ILE A 137 -3.99 9.76 5.71
N TYR A 138 -5.14 10.33 5.39
CA TYR A 138 -5.77 10.30 4.09
C TYR A 138 -6.15 11.72 3.70
N ARG A 139 -6.06 12.05 2.41
CA ARG A 139 -6.77 13.21 1.85
C ARG A 139 -8.03 12.70 1.18
N LEU A 140 -9.18 13.25 1.56
CA LEU A 140 -10.48 12.80 1.06
C LEU A 140 -10.81 13.56 -0.22
N GLU A 141 -11.14 14.84 -0.09
CA GLU A 141 -11.50 15.76 -1.18
C GLU A 141 -11.15 17.18 -0.75
N GLY A 142 -10.89 18.10 -1.69
CA GLY A 142 -10.61 19.51 -1.37
C GLY A 142 -9.53 19.67 -0.29
N ASP A 143 -9.94 20.23 0.84
CA ASP A 143 -9.21 20.49 2.08
C ASP A 143 -9.52 19.51 3.23
N GLU A 144 -10.29 18.47 2.96
CA GLU A 144 -10.64 17.44 3.94
C GLU A 144 -9.56 16.36 4.06
N PHE A 145 -9.18 16.08 5.31
CA PHE A 145 -8.28 15.00 5.70
C PHE A 145 -8.97 14.06 6.68
N ALA A 146 -8.59 12.79 6.64
CA ALA A 146 -8.96 11.81 7.64
C ALA A 146 -7.72 11.17 8.26
N VAL A 147 -7.82 10.84 9.55
CA VAL A 147 -6.79 10.06 10.25
C VAL A 147 -7.44 8.85 10.89
N ILE A 148 -6.93 7.66 10.57
CA ILE A 148 -7.29 6.43 11.26
C ILE A 148 -6.17 6.09 12.22
N LEU A 149 -6.48 6.05 13.51
CA LEU A 149 -5.57 5.67 14.60
C LEU A 149 -5.95 4.28 15.10
N LYS A 150 -5.06 3.29 14.95
CA LYS A 150 -5.28 1.95 15.49
C LYS A 150 -4.89 1.93 16.98
N ILE A 151 -5.86 1.71 17.85
CA ILE A 151 -5.65 1.62 19.30
C ILE A 151 -5.22 0.20 19.62
N GLY A 152 -3.92 -0.02 19.77
CA GLY A 152 -3.40 -1.24 20.37
C GLY A 152 -3.84 -1.31 21.83
N TRP A 153 -4.63 -2.32 22.20
CA TRP A 153 -4.99 -2.55 23.60
C TRP A 153 -3.71 -2.84 24.40
N ARG A 154 -3.30 -1.90 25.25
CA ARG A 154 -2.16 -2.03 26.16
C ARG A 154 -2.64 -1.89 27.60
N TYR A 155 -3.60 -2.71 28.01
CA TYR A 155 -3.76 -3.00 29.44
C TYR A 155 -2.84 -4.16 29.81
N PRO A 156 -1.89 -3.99 30.75
CA PRO A 156 -1.38 -5.15 31.48
C PRO A 156 -2.58 -5.78 32.21
N PRO A 157 -2.68 -7.11 32.27
CA PRO A 157 -3.66 -7.74 33.13
C PRO A 157 -3.28 -7.41 34.57
N SER A 158 -3.88 -6.35 35.14
CA SER A 158 -3.91 -6.20 36.58
C SER A 158 -4.81 -7.30 37.11
N VAL A 159 -4.13 -8.35 37.56
CA VAL A 159 -4.58 -9.35 38.51
C VAL A 159 -5.53 -8.69 39.53
N ILE A 160 -6.83 -8.93 39.37
CA ILE A 160 -7.73 -9.00 40.51
C ILE A 160 -8.31 -10.40 40.46
N LYS A 161 -7.63 -11.31 41.16
CA LYS A 161 -8.25 -12.52 41.66
C LYS A 161 -9.13 -12.09 42.82
N PHE A 162 -10.44 -12.25 42.67
CA PHE A 162 -11.29 -12.55 43.81
C PHE A 162 -11.33 -14.07 43.97
#